data_AF-X0SHM0-F1
#
_entry.id   AF-X0SHM0-F1
#
_cell.length_a   1.000
_cell.length_b   1.000
_cell.length_c   1.000
_cell.angle_alpha   90.00
_cell.angle_beta   90.00
_cell.angle_gamma   90.00
#
_symmetry.space_group_name_H-M   'P 1'
#
loop_
_entity.id
_entity.type
_entity.pdbx_description
1 polymer ?
#
loop_
_entity_poly.entity_id
_entity_poly.type
_entity_poly.pdbx_seq_one_letter_code
_entity_poly.pdbx_strand_id
1 'polypeptide(L)' 'MGIKPLLKAIGIEPERLRLEWVGASEGPKFAETVTSFTQTIKELGPSQLNRRQDGH' A
#
# COMPACT_ATOMS: atom_id res chain seq x y z
N MET A 1 2.75 11.86 -15.92
CA MET A 1 2.44 10.47 -15.49
C MET A 1 2.25 10.48 -13.98
N GLY A 2 1.18 9.87 -13.44
CA GLY A 2 0.95 9.79 -11.99
C GLY A 2 1.70 8.62 -11.34
N ILE A 3 1.75 8.59 -10.01
CA ILE A 3 2.46 7.52 -9.26
C ILE A 3 1.82 6.15 -9.48
N LYS A 4 0.48 6.04 -9.43
CA LYS A 4 -0.21 4.75 -9.69
C LYS A 4 0.12 4.15 -11.07
N PRO A 5 0.06 4.91 -12.18
CA PRO A 5 0.56 4.44 -13.47
C PRO A 5 2.03 4.01 -13.46
N LEU A 6 2.90 4.74 -12.73
CA LEU A 6 4.33 4.38 -12.63
C LEU A 6 4.52 3.04 -11.92
N LEU A 7 3.84 2.82 -10.79
CA LEU A 7 3.88 1.55 -10.05
C LEU A 7 3.49 0.39 -10.94
N LYS A 8 2.40 0.52 -11.70
CA LYS A 8 1.98 -0.50 -12.66
C LYS A 8 3.05 -0.77 -13.73
N ALA A 9 3.68 0.27 -14.25
CA ALA A 9 4.71 0.15 -15.29
C ALA A 9 5.97 -0.58 -14.81
N ILE A 10 6.27 -0.53 -13.50
CA ILE A 10 7.42 -1.23 -12.89
C ILE A 10 7.03 -2.56 -12.21
N GLY A 11 5.82 -3.08 -12.47
CA GLY A 11 5.37 -4.38 -11.98
C GLY A 11 4.92 -4.40 -10.51
N ILE A 12 4.55 -3.26 -9.94
CA ILE A 12 4.01 -3.14 -8.58
C ILE A 12 2.50 -2.89 -8.67
N GLU A 13 1.73 -3.61 -7.85
CA GLU A 13 0.29 -3.46 -7.73
C GLU A 13 -0.06 -2.04 -7.25
N PRO A 14 -0.79 -1.22 -8.03
CA PRO A 14 -1.12 0.15 -7.66
C PRO A 14 -1.92 0.28 -6.35
N GLU A 15 -2.58 -0.80 -5.94
CA GLU A 15 -3.33 -0.93 -4.68
C GLU A 15 -2.42 -0.86 -3.45
N ARG A 16 -1.11 -1.09 -3.61
CA ARG A 16 -0.10 -0.86 -2.55
C ARG A 16 0.14 0.62 -2.25
N LEU A 17 -0.53 1.54 -2.96
CA LEU A 17 -0.52 2.96 -2.70
C LEU A 17 -1.95 3.49 -2.44
N ARG A 18 -2.16 4.03 -1.24
CA ARG A 18 -3.37 4.76 -0.85
C ARG A 18 -3.01 6.17 -0.40
N LEU A 19 -3.72 7.16 -0.91
CA LEU A 19 -3.63 8.55 -0.49
C LEU A 19 -4.93 8.90 0.22
N GLU A 20 -4.83 9.32 1.48
CA GLU A 20 -5.98 9.73 2.29
C GLU A 20 -5.64 11.01 3.04
N TRP A 21 -6.62 11.91 3.15
CA TRP A 21 -6.51 13.15 3.91
C TRP A 21 -7.16 12.96 5.27
N VAL A 22 -6.35 13.03 6.33
CA VAL A 22 -6.80 12.86 7.71
C VAL A 22 -6.35 14.07 8.53
N GLY A 23 -7.30 14.80 9.09
CA GLY A 23 -7.06 15.97 9.93
C GLY A 23 -6.64 15.60 11.35
N ALA A 24 -6.06 16.56 12.08
CA ALA A 24 -5.55 16.35 13.44
C ALA A 24 -6.62 15.87 14.45
N SER A 25 -7.89 16.21 14.22
CA SER A 25 -9.01 15.80 15.07
C SER A 25 -9.67 14.48 14.64
N GLU A 26 -9.25 13.88 13.53
CA GLU A 26 -9.87 12.68 12.94
C GLU A 26 -9.17 11.38 13.37
N GLY A 27 -8.79 11.27 14.65
CA GLY A 27 -8.09 10.10 15.20
C GLY A 27 -8.75 8.75 14.90
N PRO A 28 -10.08 8.59 15.07
CA PRO A 28 -10.77 7.36 14.71
C PRO A 28 -10.65 6.97 13.22
N LYS A 29 -10.77 7.96 12.31
CA LYS A 29 -10.63 7.75 10.86
C LYS A 29 -9.20 7.33 10.49
N PHE A 30 -8.20 7.91 11.15
CA PHE A 30 -6.81 7.48 10.98
C PHE A 30 -6.66 5.99 11.32
N ALA A 31 -7.15 5.58 12.49
CA ALA A 31 -7.07 4.19 12.94
C ALA A 31 -7.76 3.22 11.98
N GLU A 32 -8.96 3.55 11.50
CA GLU A 32 -9.70 2.75 10.52
C GLU A 32 -8.96 2.69 9.16
N THR A 33 -8.43 3.82 8.70
CA THR A 33 -7.69 3.91 7.43
C THR A 33 -6.45 3.01 7.46
N VAL A 34 -5.66 3.10 8.53
CA VAL A 34 -4.45 2.27 8.70
C VAL A 34 -4.81 0.80 8.84
N THR A 35 -5.86 0.47 9.61
CA THR A 35 -6.30 -0.92 9.82
C THR A 35 -6.75 -1.56 8.51
N SER A 36 -7.65 -0.90 7.77
CA SER A 36 -8.16 -1.40 6.50
C SER A 36 -7.06 -1.50 5.45
N PHE A 37 -6.19 -0.50 5.35
CA PHE A 37 -5.08 -0.54 4.39
C PHE A 37 -4.09 -1.66 4.73
N THR A 38 -3.81 -1.89 6.02
CA THR A 38 -2.97 -3.01 6.46
C THR A 38 -3.58 -4.36 6.06
N GLN A 39 -4.91 -4.52 6.17
CA GLN A 39 -5.61 -5.72 5.70
C GLN A 39 -5.44 -5.89 4.18
N THR A 40 -5.63 -4.83 3.39
CA THR A 40 -5.39 -4.85 1.94
C THR A 40 -3.96 -5.31 1.61
N ILE A 41 -2.94 -4.78 2.30
CA ILE A 41 -1.54 -5.19 2.05
C ILE A 41 -1.30 -6.66 2.43
N LYS A 42 -1.94 -7.15 3.50
CA LYS A 42 -1.85 -8.58 3.89
C LYS A 42 -2.49 -9.48 2.84
N GLU A 43 -3.64 -9.10 2.28
CA GLU A 43 -4.33 -9.85 1.22
C GLU A 43 -3.54 -9.88 -0.09
N LEU A 44 -2.87 -8.79 -0.44
CA LEU A 44 -1.95 -8.73 -1.60
C LEU A 44 -0.68 -9.57 -1.40
N GLY A 45 -0.40 -10.03 -0.18
CA GLY A 45 0.78 -10.80 0.14
C GLY A 45 2.10 -10.02 0.02
N PRO A 46 3.25 -10.72 0.13
CA PRO A 46 4.58 -10.13 0.03
C PRO A 46 4.76 -9.31 -1.24
N SER A 47 5.48 -8.20 -1.14
CA SER A 47 5.84 -7.40 -2.31
C SER A 47 6.86 -8.15 -3.18
N GLN A 48 6.70 -8.05 -4.49
CA GLN A 48 7.66 -8.58 -5.47
C GLN A 48 9.04 -7.90 -5.39
N LEU A 49 9.15 -6.76 -4.70
CA LEU A 49 10.43 -6.10 -4.43
C LEU A 49 11.17 -6.69 -3.22
N ASN A 50 10.56 -7.63 -2.49
CA ASN A 50 11.14 -8.20 -1.29
C ASN A 50 12.25 -9.21 -1.63
N ARG A 51 13.45 -8.68 -1.93
CA ARG A 51 14.71 -9.39 -2.28
C ARG A 51 15.19 -10.43 -1.25
N ARG A 52 14.46 -10.65 -0.15
CA ARG A 52 14.78 -11.69 0.83
C ARG A 52 14.10 -13.04 0.56
N GLN A 53 13.17 -13.12 -0.40
CA GLN A 53 12.53 -14.39 -0.80
C GLN A 53 13.21 -15.07 -2.00
N ASP A 54 14.16 -14.41 -2.65
CA ASP A 54 14.96 -14.96 -3.75
C ASP A 54 16.10 -15.81 -3.17
N GLY A 55 15.75 -16.88 -2.47
CA GLY A 55 16.71 -17.92 -2.08
C GLY A 55 17.09 -18.74 -3.31
N HIS A 56 18.03 -18.24 -4.10
CA HIS A 56 18.94 -18.98 -4.98
C HIS A 56 20.36 -18.45 -4.73
#